data_AF-A0A961Q259-F1
#
_entry.id   AF-A0A961Q259-F1
#
_cell.length_a   1.000
_cell.length_b   1.000
_cell.length_c   1.000
_cell.angle_alpha   90.00
_cell.angle_beta   90.00
_cell.angle_gamma   90.00
#
_symmetry.space_group_name_H-M   'P 1'
#
loop_
_entity.id
_entity.type
_entity.pdbx_description
1 polymer ?
#
loop_
_entity_poly.entity_id
_entity_poly.type
_entity_poly.pdbx_seq_one_letter_code
_entity_poly.pdbx_strand_id
1 'polypeptide(L)' 'LMNDCRYGLTASIWTRDADRAAAIGRRIETGTVFMNRCDYLDPALCWTGCKETGRGTSLSTLGYLSLTRPKSYHLRRL' A
#
# COMPACT_ATOMS: atom_id res chain seq x y z
N LEU A 1 -4.57 9.82 -18.78
CA LEU A 1 -4.23 10.58 -17.54
C LEU A 1 -4.38 9.70 -16.27
N MET A 2 -3.56 9.96 -15.24
CA MET A 2 -3.29 9.17 -14.02
C MET A 2 -3.02 7.66 -14.22
N ASN A 3 -3.96 6.88 -14.76
CA ASN A 3 -3.75 5.46 -15.05
C ASN A 3 -3.01 5.20 -16.36
N ASP A 4 -2.95 6.21 -17.23
CA ASP A 4 -2.17 6.20 -18.48
C ASP A 4 -0.68 6.38 -18.20
N CYS A 5 -0.13 5.41 -17.47
CA CYS A 5 1.24 5.35 -17.00
C CYS A 5 1.61 3.88 -16.81
N ARG A 6 2.84 3.52 -17.18
CA ARG A 6 3.42 2.19 -16.95
C ARG A 6 3.67 1.89 -15.47
N TYR A 7 3.68 2.91 -14.63
CA TYR A 7 3.96 2.83 -13.20
C TYR A 7 2.72 3.15 -12.36
N GLY A 8 2.74 2.70 -11.11
CA GLY A 8 1.64 2.88 -10.15
C GLY A 8 2.12 2.76 -8.72
N LEU A 9 3.10 3.59 -8.32
CA LEU A 9 3.64 3.57 -6.96
C LEU A 9 2.73 4.33 -5.98
N THR A 10 2.66 5.65 -6.14
CA THR A 10 1.83 6.51 -5.30
C THR A 10 0.95 7.45 -6.14
N ALA A 11 -0.14 7.92 -5.56
CA ALA A 11 -0.92 9.05 -6.09
C ALA A 11 -1.26 10.03 -4.96
N SER A 12 -1.25 11.32 -5.26
CA SER A 12 -1.62 12.37 -4.33
C SER A 12 -2.82 13.13 -4.86
N ILE A 13 -3.90 13.18 -4.07
CA ILE A 13 -5.17 13.80 -4.43
C ILE A 13 -5.37 15.03 -3.54
N TRP A 14 -5.53 16.19 -4.16
CA TRP A 14 -5.71 17.46 -3.45
C TRP A 14 -7.16 17.92 -3.54
N THR A 15 -7.86 17.85 -2.41
CA THR A 15 -9.28 18.16 -2.30
C THR A 15 -9.66 18.39 -0.84
N ARG A 16 -10.74 19.13 -0.58
CA ARG A 16 -11.32 19.25 0.77
C ARG A 16 -12.31 18.12 1.09
N ASP A 17 -12.73 17.38 0.07
CA ASP A 17 -13.73 16.30 0.17
C ASP A 17 -13.03 14.93 0.24
N ALA A 18 -13.09 14.30 1.41
CA ALA A 18 -12.48 13.00 1.66
C ALA A 18 -13.17 11.85 0.91
N ASP A 19 -14.50 11.93 0.72
CA ASP A 19 -15.25 10.91 -0.03
C ASP A 19 -14.87 10.96 -1.50
N ARG A 20 -14.67 12.15 -2.05
CA ARG A 20 -14.13 12.32 -3.41
C ARG A 20 -12.71 11.80 -3.52
N ALA A 21 -11.84 12.03 -2.53
CA ALA A 21 -10.49 11.47 -2.52
C ALA A 21 -10.53 9.94 -2.51
N ALA A 22 -11.37 9.33 -1.66
CA ALA A 22 -11.55 7.88 -1.60
C ALA A 22 -12.14 7.31 -2.91
N ALA A 23 -13.13 7.97 -3.49
CA ALA A 23 -13.74 7.55 -4.75
C ALA A 23 -12.77 7.61 -5.93
N ILE A 24 -11.91 8.63 -5.98
CA ILE A 24 -10.82 8.73 -6.96
C ILE A 24 -9.77 7.67 -6.67
N GLY A 25 -9.33 7.51 -5.42
CA GLY A 25 -8.34 6.52 -5.00
C GLY A 25 -8.71 5.09 -5.39
N ARG A 26 -10.00 4.72 -5.26
CA ARG A 26 -10.52 3.42 -5.72
C ARG A 26 -10.41 3.18 -7.23
N ARG A 27 -10.29 4.24 -8.03
CA ARG A 27 -10.20 4.16 -9.50
C ARG A 27 -8.77 4.26 -10.04
N ILE A 28 -7.83 4.77 -9.24
CA ILE A 28 -6.44 4.91 -9.66
C ILE A 28 -5.73 3.58 -9.46
N GLU A 29 -5.03 3.12 -10.51
CA GLU A 29 -4.16 1.95 -10.46
C GLU A 29 -2.82 2.34 -9.83
N THR A 30 -2.79 2.42 -8.51
CA THR A 30 -1.61 2.73 -7.70
C THR A 30 -1.65 1.95 -6.39
N GLY A 31 -0.50 1.77 -5.73
CA GLY A 31 -0.45 1.07 -4.45
C GLY A 31 -0.73 1.96 -3.25
N THR A 32 -0.21 3.18 -3.22
CA THR A 32 -0.33 4.09 -2.06
C THR A 32 -1.02 5.39 -2.45
N VAL A 33 -2.15 5.70 -1.81
CA VAL A 33 -2.91 6.94 -2.07
C VAL A 33 -2.78 7.92 -0.92
N PHE A 34 -2.48 9.17 -1.24
CA PHE A 34 -2.43 10.28 -0.31
C PHE A 34 -3.55 11.29 -0.60
N MET A 35 -4.06 11.91 0.46
CA MET A 35 -4.92 13.10 0.37
C MET A 35 -4.20 14.30 0.98
N ASN A 36 -4.08 15.40 0.24
CA ASN A 36 -3.46 16.67 0.67
C ASN A 36 -2.04 16.51 1.27
N ARG A 37 -1.29 15.52 0.77
CA ARG A 37 0.11 15.24 1.14
C ARG A 37 0.78 14.38 0.07
N CYS A 38 2.10 14.27 0.13
CA CYS A 38 2.88 13.35 -0.68
C CYS A 38 4.10 12.88 0.11
N ASP A 39 4.66 11.74 -0.29
CA ASP A 39 5.94 11.21 0.20
C ASP A 39 6.09 11.19 1.73
N TYR A 40 5.00 10.89 2.43
CA TYR A 40 5.01 10.75 3.89
C TYR A 40 4.74 9.29 4.25
N LEU A 41 5.58 8.73 5.12
CA LEU A 41 5.52 7.32 5.50
C LEU A 41 4.92 7.18 6.89
N ASP A 42 3.91 6.31 7.00
CA ASP A 42 3.38 5.81 8.27
C ASP A 42 3.85 4.35 8.42
N PRO A 43 4.63 4.00 9.47
CA PRO A 43 5.11 2.62 9.67
C PRO A 43 4.00 1.57 9.76
N ALA A 44 2.77 1.95 10.15
CA ALA A 44 1.65 1.03 10.25
C ALA A 44 0.98 0.73 8.90
N LEU A 45 1.12 1.63 7.92
CA LEU A 45 0.52 1.49 6.60
C LEU A 45 1.51 0.87 5.61
N CYS A 46 0.98 0.09 4.67
CA CYS A 46 1.82 -0.48 3.61
C CYS A 46 2.28 0.62 2.66
N TRP A 47 3.57 0.60 2.33
CA TRP A 47 4.10 1.30 1.17
C TRP A 47 4.27 0.28 0.05
N THR A 48 3.50 0.46 -1.01
CA THR A 48 3.40 -0.50 -2.10
C THR A 48 3.01 0.18 -3.41
N GLY A 49 3.10 -0.57 -4.50
CA GLY A 49 2.81 -0.14 -5.86
C GLY A 49 2.31 -1.30 -6.72
N CYS A 50 1.97 -0.98 -7.97
CA CYS A 50 1.54 -1.94 -8.99
C CYS A 50 2.18 -1.66 -10.36
N LYS A 51 1.82 -2.45 -11.37
CA LYS A 51 2.36 -2.39 -12.74
C LYS A 51 3.89 -2.61 -12.74
N GLU A 52 4.64 -1.82 -13.50
CA GLU A 52 6.09 -1.91 -13.60
C GLU A 52 6.83 -1.30 -12.40
N THR A 53 6.11 -0.74 -11.41
CA THR A 53 6.72 -0.27 -10.16
C THR A 53 7.32 -1.41 -9.33
N GLY A 54 6.82 -2.63 -9.52
CA GLY A 54 7.30 -3.82 -8.80
C GLY A 54 6.18 -4.53 -8.05
N ARG A 55 6.58 -5.45 -7.17
CA ARG A 55 5.69 -6.30 -6.39
C ARG A 55 6.14 -6.36 -4.94
N GLY A 56 5.22 -6.67 -4.04
CA GLY A 56 5.46 -6.73 -2.61
C GLY A 56 5.16 -5.40 -1.92
N THR A 57 5.49 -5.35 -0.64
CA THR A 57 5.23 -4.19 0.21
C THR A 57 6.34 -4.03 1.24
N SER A 58 6.66 -2.78 1.53
CA SER A 58 7.49 -2.39 2.66
C SER A 58 6.61 -1.73 3.73
N LEU A 59 7.15 -1.63 4.95
CA LEU A 59 6.41 -1.16 6.14
C LEU A 59 5.21 -2.07 6.47
N SER A 60 4.43 -1.66 7.48
CA SER A 60 3.31 -2.44 8.02
C SER A 60 3.72 -3.83 8.52
N THR A 61 2.79 -4.51 9.19
CA THR A 61 2.92 -5.93 9.51
C THR A 61 3.12 -6.76 8.24
N LEU A 62 2.52 -6.35 7.12
CA LEU A 62 2.65 -7.05 5.84
C LEU A 62 4.09 -7.11 5.33
N GLY A 63 4.84 -6.01 5.42
CA GLY A 63 6.26 -6.00 5.03
C GLY A 63 7.08 -6.95 5.92
N TYR A 64 6.85 -6.94 7.23
CA TYR A 64 7.55 -7.84 8.15
C TYR A 64 7.21 -9.33 7.92
N LEU A 65 5.97 -9.65 7.57
CA LEU A 65 5.58 -11.03 7.23
C LEU A 65 6.28 -11.55 5.98
N SER A 66 6.68 -10.67 5.06
CA SER A 66 7.45 -11.07 3.87
C SER A 66 8.93 -11.37 4.16
N LEU A 67 9.46 -10.86 5.27
CA LEU A 67 10.86 -11.01 5.69
C LEU A 67 11.03 -12.03 6.83
N THR A 68 9.94 -12.62 7.31
CA THR A 68 9.94 -13.59 8.41
C THR A 68 9.29 -14.89 7.95
N ARG A 69 9.59 -15.99 8.64
CA ARG A 69 9.03 -17.30 8.34
C ARG A 69 8.09 -17.74 9.46
N PRO A 70 6.79 -17.99 9.19
CA PRO A 70 5.88 -18.50 10.20
C PRO A 70 6.32 -19.88 10.69
N LYS A 71 6.11 -20.14 11.99
CA LYS A 71 6.42 -21.42 12.64
C LYS A 71 5.26 -21.83 13.52
N SER A 72 4.75 -23.04 13.27
CA SER A 72 3.70 -23.65 14.11
C SER A 72 4.31 -24.67 15.06
N TYR A 73 3.72 -24.79 16.25
CA TYR A 73 4.01 -25.85 17.19
C TYR A 73 2.72 -26.62 17.47
N HIS A 74 2.78 -27.95 17.35
CA HIS A 74 1.68 -28.83 17.69
C HIS A 74 2.21 -29.89 18.66
N LEU A 75 1.96 -29.67 19.95
CA LEU A 75 2.56 -30.45 21.03
C LEU A 75 1.45 -31.16 21.81
N ARG A 76 1.60 -32.47 22.03
CA ARG A 76 0.72 -33.27 22.88
C ARG A 76 1.47 -33.68 24.14
N ARG A 77 0.89 -33.45 25.31
CA ARG A 77 1.40 -33.99 26.58
C ARG A 77 0.85 -35.40 26.81
N LEU A 78 1.65 -36.22 27.49
CA LEU A 78 1.26 -37.52 28.03
C LEU A 78 0.37 -37.33 29.26
#